data_AF-A0A2G9SFZ8-F1
#
_entry.id   AF-A0A2G9SFZ8-F1
#
_cell.length_a   1.000
_cell.length_b   1.000
_cell.length_c   1.000
_cell.angle_alpha   90.00
_cell.angle_beta   90.00
_cell.angle_gamma   90.00
#
_symmetry.space_group_name_H-M   'P 1'
#
loop_
_entity.id
_entity.type
_entity.pdbx_description
1 polymer ?
#
loop_
_entity_poly.entity_id
_entity_poly.type
_entity_poly.pdbx_seq_one_letter_code
_entity_poly.pdbx_strand_id
1 'polypeptide(L)'
;MLVRLYEWTAEKELRTECNHYNNIMALYLKTKGDFILVGDLMRSVLLLAYKPMEGNFEEIARDFNPNWMSAVEILDDDNFLGAENAFNLFVCQKDSAATTDEERQHLQEVGLFHLGEFVNVFCHGSLVMQNLGETSPPTQGSVLFGTVNGMIGLVTSVSESWYNLLLDVQNRLNKVIKSIDDGSGMKRETTVDDLIKIVEELTRIH
;
A
#
# COMPACT_ATOMS: atom_id res chain seq x y z
N MET A 1 -12.93 16.74 10.13
CA MET A 1 -13.08 15.60 11.06
C MET A 1 -11.74 15.34 11.75
N LEU A 2 -11.74 14.68 12.90
CA LEU A 2 -10.68 14.75 13.91
C LEU A 2 -9.91 13.42 14.03
N VAL A 3 -8.59 13.49 14.18
CA VAL A 3 -7.75 12.40 14.74
C VAL A 3 -7.40 12.78 16.17
N ARG A 4 -7.63 11.88 17.13
CA ARG A 4 -7.44 12.16 18.57
C ARG A 4 -6.64 11.07 19.24
N LEU A 5 -5.65 11.48 20.04
CA LEU A 5 -4.92 10.59 20.94
C LEU A 5 -5.54 10.63 22.34
N TYR A 6 -5.63 9.46 22.95
CA TYR A 6 -6.09 9.30 24.32
C TYR A 6 -5.03 8.59 25.14
N GLU A 7 -4.86 9.03 26.37
CA GLU A 7 -4.09 8.31 27.38
C GLU A 7 -5.04 7.55 28.32
N TRP A 8 -4.54 6.45 28.89
CA TRP A 8 -5.24 5.65 29.87
C TRP A 8 -4.79 6.01 31.28
N THR A 9 -5.70 6.56 32.09
CA THR A 9 -5.37 7.06 33.44
C THR A 9 -5.31 5.94 34.49
N ALA A 10 -4.73 6.25 35.65
CA ALA A 10 -4.70 5.33 36.79
C ALA A 10 -6.12 4.99 37.30
N GLU A 11 -7.06 5.91 37.11
CA GLU A 11 -8.48 5.78 37.44
C GLU A 11 -9.26 4.95 36.43
N LYS A 12 -8.61 4.40 35.39
CA LYS A 12 -9.22 3.62 34.30
C LYS A 12 -10.17 4.44 33.44
N GLU A 13 -9.77 5.67 33.10
CA GLU A 13 -10.50 6.55 32.21
C GLU A 13 -9.66 6.92 30.98
N LEU A 14 -10.33 7.24 29.87
CA LEU A 14 -9.67 7.77 28.67
C LEU A 14 -9.63 9.30 28.77
N ARG A 15 -8.42 9.86 28.89
CA ARG A 15 -8.21 11.31 28.88
C ARG A 15 -7.68 11.72 27.50
N THR A 16 -8.27 12.77 26.93
CA THR A 16 -7.78 13.31 25.65
C THR A 16 -6.44 13.98 25.87
N GLU A 17 -5.45 13.57 25.08
CA GLU A 17 -4.10 14.14 25.13
C GLU A 17 -3.94 15.22 24.06
N CYS A 18 -4.08 14.84 22.78
CA CYS A 18 -3.95 15.76 21.66
C CYS A 18 -4.92 15.47 20.52
N ASN A 19 -5.02 16.42 19.60
CA ASN A 19 -6.02 16.45 18.53
C ASN A 19 -5.42 17.02 17.24
N HIS A 20 -5.78 16.44 16.10
CA HIS A 20 -5.46 16.97 14.77
C HIS A 20 -6.73 17.09 13.92
N TYR A 21 -6.99 18.30 13.38
CA TYR A 21 -8.28 18.66 12.77
C TYR A 21 -8.23 18.82 11.23
N ASN A 22 -7.05 18.74 10.59
CA ASN A 22 -6.85 19.05 9.17
C ASN A 22 -7.21 17.87 8.23
N ASN A 23 -8.36 17.23 8.48
CA ASN A 23 -8.92 16.16 7.67
C ASN A 23 -10.35 16.51 7.27
N ILE A 24 -10.77 16.11 6.07
CA ILE A 24 -12.18 16.12 5.68
C ILE A 24 -12.88 15.05 6.49
N MET A 25 -12.46 13.79 6.32
CA MET A 25 -12.96 12.60 7.01
C MET A 25 -11.82 11.59 7.17
N ALA A 26 -11.20 11.54 8.34
CA ALA A 26 -10.18 10.54 8.65
C ALA A 26 -10.87 9.18 8.90
N LEU A 27 -10.74 8.25 7.94
CA LEU A 27 -11.40 6.95 7.95
C LEU A 27 -10.46 5.80 8.32
N TYR A 28 -9.19 5.92 7.94
CA TYR A 28 -8.23 4.84 8.07
C TYR A 28 -7.02 5.32 8.86
N LEU A 29 -6.55 4.51 9.81
CA LEU A 29 -5.40 4.81 10.65
C LEU A 29 -4.48 3.61 10.71
N LYS A 30 -3.18 3.86 10.51
CA LYS A 30 -2.09 2.90 10.71
C LYS A 30 -0.96 3.58 11.47
N THR A 31 -0.23 2.83 12.28
CA THR A 31 0.84 3.38 13.11
C THR A 31 2.13 2.58 12.97
N LYS A 32 3.27 3.27 13.04
CA LYS A 32 4.60 2.66 13.11
C LYS A 32 5.50 3.57 13.94
N GLY A 33 5.87 3.11 15.14
CA GLY A 33 6.55 3.97 16.12
C GLY A 33 5.67 5.19 16.44
N ASP A 34 6.27 6.37 16.37
CA ASP A 34 5.59 7.65 16.60
C ASP A 34 4.86 8.19 15.36
N PHE A 35 4.95 7.51 14.20
CA PHE A 35 4.25 7.90 12.98
C PHE A 35 2.84 7.32 12.92
N ILE A 36 1.92 8.13 12.41
CA ILE A 36 0.53 7.78 12.16
C ILE A 36 0.21 8.12 10.71
N LEU A 37 -0.10 7.11 9.90
CA LEU A 37 -0.63 7.26 8.56
C LEU A 37 -2.16 7.35 8.64
N VAL A 38 -2.70 8.42 8.07
CA VAL A 38 -4.12 8.73 8.04
C VAL A 38 -4.61 8.66 6.59
N GLY A 39 -5.58 7.80 6.32
CA GLY A 39 -6.33 7.81 5.06
C GLY A 39 -7.59 8.64 5.20
N ASP A 40 -7.70 9.70 4.42
CA ASP A 40 -8.85 10.60 4.35
C ASP A 40 -9.80 10.18 3.22
N LEU A 41 -11.11 10.40 3.38
CA LEU A 41 -12.11 10.07 2.36
C LEU A 41 -11.83 10.70 0.98
N MET A 42 -11.26 11.91 0.92
CA MET A 42 -11.03 12.60 -0.37
C MET A 42 -9.72 13.37 -0.47
N ARG A 43 -8.95 13.49 0.63
CA ARG A 43 -7.63 14.13 0.66
C ARG A 43 -6.47 13.12 0.72
N SER A 44 -6.65 11.96 0.08
CA SER A 44 -5.64 10.90 0.01
C SER A 44 -5.07 10.54 1.40
N VAL A 45 -3.74 10.52 1.53
CA VAL A 45 -3.02 10.14 2.73
C VAL A 45 -2.26 11.30 3.38
N LEU A 46 -2.22 11.26 4.70
CA LEU A 46 -1.52 12.21 5.57
C LEU A 46 -0.63 11.44 6.54
N LEU A 47 0.63 11.85 6.66
CA LEU A 47 1.55 11.35 7.67
C LEU A 47 1.64 12.34 8.84
N LEU A 48 1.20 11.91 10.01
CA LEU A 48 1.40 12.61 11.27
C LEU A 48 2.55 11.96 12.04
N ALA A 49 3.23 12.75 12.87
CA ALA A 49 4.10 12.24 13.92
C ALA A 49 3.61 12.76 15.28
N TYR A 50 3.57 11.88 16.28
CA TYR A 50 3.42 12.31 17.65
C TYR A 50 4.77 12.80 18.20
N LYS A 51 4.77 13.93 18.90
CA LYS A 51 5.95 14.51 19.56
C LYS A 51 5.84 14.33 21.06
N PRO A 52 6.51 13.31 21.66
CA PRO A 52 6.37 13.02 23.09
C PRO A 52 6.75 14.19 24.01
N MET A 53 7.71 15.01 23.58
CA MET A 53 8.15 16.18 24.37
C MET A 53 7.14 17.32 24.37
N GLU A 54 6.34 17.44 23.31
CA GLU A 54 5.33 18.48 23.15
C GLU A 54 3.92 17.99 23.55
N GLY A 55 3.72 16.67 23.61
CA GLY A 55 2.42 16.06 23.86
C GLY A 55 1.41 16.38 22.76
N ASN A 56 1.85 16.49 21.50
CA ASN A 56 1.00 16.89 20.37
C ASN A 56 1.37 16.19 19.06
N PHE A 57 0.48 16.27 18.07
CA PHE A 57 0.74 15.85 16.70
C PHE A 57 1.39 16.95 15.86
N GLU A 58 2.33 16.55 15.01
CA GLU A 58 2.90 17.34 13.91
C GLU A 58 2.49 16.71 12.57
N GLU A 59 2.07 17.53 11.60
CA GLU A 59 1.88 17.10 10.21
C GLU A 59 3.22 17.07 9.50
N ILE A 60 3.69 15.88 9.13
CA ILE A 60 5.02 15.66 8.54
C ILE A 60 4.96 15.84 7.03
N ALA A 61 4.05 15.12 6.38
CA ALA A 61 3.90 15.16 4.94
C ALA A 61 2.50 14.71 4.52
N ARG A 62 2.09 15.13 3.33
CA ARG A 62 0.78 14.83 2.75
C ARG A 62 0.90 14.51 1.27
N ASP A 63 0.08 13.58 0.81
CA ASP A 63 -0.19 13.44 -0.62
C ASP A 63 -1.30 14.44 -1.03
N PHE A 64 -0.97 15.33 -1.96
CA PHE A 64 -1.87 16.39 -2.42
C PHE A 64 -2.79 15.95 -3.57
N ASN A 65 -2.68 14.71 -4.04
CA ASN A 65 -3.62 14.16 -5.02
C ASN A 65 -5.00 13.90 -4.38
N PRO A 66 -6.10 14.13 -5.11
CA PRO A 66 -7.45 13.91 -4.59
C PRO A 66 -7.87 12.43 -4.73
N ASN A 67 -7.24 11.55 -3.95
CA ASN A 67 -7.57 10.11 -3.94
C ASN A 67 -8.69 9.81 -2.92
N TRP A 68 -9.66 8.99 -3.33
CA TRP A 68 -10.78 8.56 -2.49
C TRP A 68 -10.47 7.21 -1.87
N MET A 69 -9.94 7.26 -0.64
CA MET A 69 -9.30 6.09 -0.03
C MET A 69 -10.29 4.98 0.32
N SER A 70 -9.86 3.73 0.15
CA SER A 70 -10.56 2.51 0.56
C SER A 70 -9.81 1.73 1.63
N ALA A 71 -8.47 1.76 1.60
CA ALA A 71 -7.59 1.22 2.64
C ALA A 71 -6.19 1.86 2.57
N VAL A 72 -5.44 1.84 3.68
CA VAL A 72 -4.04 2.32 3.74
C VAL A 72 -3.17 1.36 4.55
N GLU A 73 -1.87 1.32 4.27
CA GLU A 73 -0.88 0.58 5.04
C GLU A 73 0.49 1.26 5.06
N ILE A 74 1.22 1.11 6.16
CA ILE A 74 2.63 1.52 6.25
C ILE A 74 3.49 0.33 5.83
N LEU A 75 4.25 0.46 4.73
CA LEU A 75 5.14 -0.61 4.25
C LEU A 75 6.44 -0.63 5.03
N ASP A 76 7.07 0.54 5.15
CA ASP A 76 8.29 0.78 5.91
C ASP A 76 8.31 2.21 6.47
N ASP A 77 9.49 2.74 6.83
CA ASP A 77 9.57 4.08 7.43
C ASP A 77 9.32 5.20 6.42
N ASP A 78 9.50 4.95 5.13
CA ASP A 78 9.47 5.94 4.07
C ASP A 78 8.38 5.70 3.01
N ASN A 79 7.83 4.48 2.93
CA ASN A 79 6.85 4.07 1.93
C ASN A 79 5.48 3.74 2.54
N PHE A 80 4.43 4.30 1.94
CA PHE A 80 3.04 4.16 2.37
C PHE A 80 2.18 3.67 1.20
N LEU A 81 1.46 2.58 1.43
CA LEU A 81 0.55 1.97 0.46
C LEU A 81 -0.86 2.54 0.64
N GLY A 82 -1.47 2.94 -0.47
CA GLY A 82 -2.86 3.35 -0.56
C GLY A 82 -3.63 2.50 -1.57
N ALA A 83 -4.89 2.22 -1.24
CA ALA A 83 -5.89 1.75 -2.20
C ALA A 83 -7.00 2.80 -2.28
N GLU A 84 -7.55 3.00 -3.48
CA GLU A 84 -8.59 4.00 -3.73
C GLU A 84 -9.80 3.42 -4.49
N ASN A 85 -10.86 4.21 -4.60
CA ASN A 85 -12.18 3.74 -5.04
C ASN A 85 -12.28 3.43 -6.54
N ALA A 86 -11.36 3.91 -7.37
CA ALA A 86 -11.23 3.55 -8.78
C ALA A 86 -10.38 2.28 -9.03
N PHE A 87 -10.25 1.45 -7.99
CA PHE A 87 -9.61 0.12 -8.04
C PHE A 87 -8.10 0.16 -8.31
N ASN A 88 -7.44 1.28 -7.99
CA ASN A 88 -6.00 1.42 -8.08
C ASN A 88 -5.32 1.23 -6.72
N LEU A 89 -4.08 0.75 -6.79
CA LEU A 89 -3.09 0.83 -5.73
C LEU A 89 -2.08 1.91 -6.07
N PHE A 90 -1.61 2.62 -5.05
CA PHE A 90 -0.49 3.55 -5.18
C PHE A 90 0.44 3.47 -3.98
N VAL A 91 1.70 3.86 -4.19
CA VAL A 91 2.69 3.98 -3.12
C VAL A 91 3.19 5.42 -3.09
N CYS A 92 3.02 6.05 -1.94
CA CYS A 92 3.57 7.35 -1.62
C CYS A 92 4.88 7.20 -0.84
N GLN A 93 5.87 8.02 -1.15
CA GLN A 93 7.16 8.02 -0.47
C GLN A 93 7.49 9.41 0.09
N LYS A 94 8.11 9.46 1.27
CA LYS A 94 8.75 10.69 1.77
C LYS A 94 9.98 11.01 0.93
N ASP A 95 10.08 12.25 0.47
CA ASP A 95 11.33 12.71 -0.16
C ASP A 95 12.41 12.97 0.92
N SER A 96 13.31 12.01 1.08
CA SER A 96 14.45 12.12 1.99
C SER A 96 15.56 13.03 1.46
N ALA A 97 15.55 13.37 0.18
CA ALA A 97 16.51 14.27 -0.46
C ALA A 97 16.05 15.73 -0.47
N ALA A 98 14.80 16.00 -0.06
CA ALA A 98 14.21 17.33 0.00
C ALA A 98 15.07 18.31 0.80
N THR A 99 15.38 19.43 0.15
CA THR A 99 16.28 20.47 0.68
C THR A 99 15.54 21.61 1.37
N THR A 100 14.24 21.73 1.09
CA THR A 100 13.34 22.74 1.66
C THR A 100 12.29 22.08 2.57
N ASP A 101 11.75 22.84 3.51
CA ASP A 101 10.70 22.33 4.40
C ASP A 101 9.39 22.09 3.62
N GLU A 102 9.14 22.88 2.57
CA GLU A 102 7.98 22.72 1.69
C GLU A 102 8.03 21.39 0.90
N GLU A 103 9.19 21.03 0.37
CA GLU A 103 9.37 19.75 -0.34
C GLU A 103 9.18 18.55 0.60
N ARG A 104 9.68 18.65 1.85
CA ARG A 104 9.53 17.59 2.87
C ARG A 104 8.08 17.32 3.25
N GLN A 105 7.22 18.33 3.10
CA GLN A 105 5.78 18.21 3.38
C GLN A 105 5.01 17.51 2.25
N HIS A 106 5.65 17.20 1.13
CA HIS A 106 5.02 16.50 0.02
C HIS A 106 5.37 15.01 0.02
N LEU A 107 4.34 14.15 0.06
CA LEU A 107 4.50 12.74 -0.27
C LEU A 107 4.39 12.54 -1.78
N GLN A 108 5.41 11.96 -2.40
CA GLN A 108 5.40 11.73 -3.84
C GLN A 108 4.84 10.35 -4.15
N GLU A 109 3.88 10.26 -5.07
CA GLU A 109 3.45 8.98 -5.64
C GLU A 109 4.57 8.41 -6.53
N VAL A 110 5.18 7.31 -6.08
CA VAL A 110 6.31 6.63 -6.75
C VAL A 110 5.94 5.28 -7.34
N GLY A 111 4.75 4.77 -7.01
CA GLY A 111 4.22 3.53 -7.57
C GLY A 111 2.73 3.65 -7.85
N LEU A 112 2.30 3.19 -9.02
CA LEU A 112 0.91 3.21 -9.47
C LEU A 112 0.59 1.86 -10.13
N PHE A 113 -0.54 1.26 -9.75
CA PHE A 113 -0.96 -0.03 -10.30
C PHE A 113 -2.48 -0.16 -10.32
N HIS A 114 -3.06 -0.44 -11.49
CA HIS A 114 -4.48 -0.75 -11.58
C HIS A 114 -4.73 -2.21 -11.17
N LEU A 115 -5.27 -2.40 -9.95
CA LEU A 115 -5.54 -3.73 -9.42
C LEU A 115 -6.81 -4.34 -10.03
N GLY A 116 -7.82 -3.51 -10.31
CA GLY A 116 -9.13 -3.98 -10.80
C GLY A 116 -10.05 -4.49 -9.68
N GLU A 117 -9.59 -4.47 -8.43
CA GLU A 117 -10.33 -4.93 -7.25
C GLU A 117 -10.49 -3.82 -6.21
N PHE A 118 -11.59 -3.87 -5.46
CA PHE A 118 -11.84 -2.93 -4.35
C PHE A 118 -11.28 -3.49 -3.05
N VAL A 119 -10.14 -2.97 -2.60
CA VAL A 119 -9.48 -3.39 -1.36
C VAL A 119 -10.19 -2.82 -0.13
N ASN A 120 -10.54 -3.67 0.83
CA ASN A 120 -11.16 -3.26 2.09
C ASN A 120 -10.19 -3.24 3.28
N VAL A 121 -9.14 -4.05 3.23
CA VAL A 121 -8.22 -4.20 4.37
C VAL A 121 -6.83 -4.58 3.92
N PHE A 122 -5.84 -3.94 4.54
CA PHE A 122 -4.44 -4.35 4.53
C PHE A 122 -4.03 -4.89 5.90
N CYS A 123 -3.22 -5.95 5.90
CA CYS A 123 -2.73 -6.60 7.11
C CYS A 123 -1.31 -7.13 6.91
N HIS A 124 -0.37 -6.71 7.76
CA HIS A 124 0.96 -7.31 7.84
C HIS A 124 0.85 -8.80 8.24
N GLY A 125 1.46 -9.68 7.45
CA GLY A 125 1.42 -11.12 7.68
C GLY A 125 1.83 -11.93 6.46
N SER A 126 2.10 -13.22 6.67
CA SER A 126 2.39 -14.17 5.60
C SER A 126 1.63 -15.47 5.84
N LEU A 127 1.20 -16.11 4.75
CA LEU A 127 0.55 -17.43 4.77
C LEU A 127 1.55 -18.58 4.57
N VAL A 128 2.84 -18.28 4.38
CA VAL A 128 3.90 -19.26 4.16
C VAL A 128 4.67 -19.47 5.46
N MET A 129 4.99 -20.73 5.78
CA MET A 129 5.86 -21.04 6.93
C MET A 129 7.27 -20.55 6.66
N GLN A 130 7.79 -19.68 7.54
CA GLN A 130 9.19 -19.29 7.51
C GLN A 130 10.03 -20.38 8.18
N ASN A 131 10.61 -21.26 7.36
CA ASN A 131 11.52 -22.29 7.86
C ASN A 131 12.87 -21.65 8.20
N LEU A 132 13.31 -21.78 9.45
CA LEU A 132 14.64 -21.40 9.89
C LEU A 132 15.67 -22.24 9.12
N GLY A 133 16.28 -21.67 8.08
CA GLY A 133 17.28 -22.33 7.23
C GLY A 133 17.00 -22.28 5.72
N GLU A 134 15.82 -21.82 5.30
CA GLU A 134 15.58 -21.52 3.89
C GLU A 134 16.31 -20.23 3.48
N THR A 135 16.77 -20.20 2.23
CA THR A 135 17.33 -19.00 1.60
C THR A 135 16.32 -17.87 1.71
N SER A 136 16.75 -16.70 2.19
CA SER A 136 15.90 -15.51 2.27
C SER A 136 15.23 -15.26 0.92
N PRO A 137 13.89 -15.09 0.87
CA PRO A 137 13.20 -14.77 -0.36
C PRO A 137 13.77 -13.46 -0.95
N PRO A 138 13.70 -13.26 -2.28
CA PRO A 138 14.21 -12.05 -2.93
C PRO A 138 13.39 -10.79 -2.60
N THR A 139 12.34 -10.92 -1.78
CA THR A 139 11.40 -9.87 -1.42
C THR A 139 11.50 -9.55 0.08
N GLN A 140 11.10 -8.33 0.46
CA GLN A 140 11.13 -7.84 1.84
C GLN A 140 9.74 -7.32 2.25
N GLY A 141 9.34 -7.62 3.48
CA GLY A 141 8.02 -7.26 3.99
C GLY A 141 6.91 -8.11 3.36
N SER A 142 5.75 -8.14 4.01
CA SER A 142 4.62 -8.99 3.59
C SER A 142 3.32 -8.38 4.09
N VAL A 143 2.55 -7.78 3.18
CA VAL A 143 1.24 -7.18 3.47
C VAL A 143 0.18 -7.92 2.67
N LEU A 144 -0.67 -8.66 3.37
CA LEU A 144 -1.85 -9.27 2.80
C LEU A 144 -2.93 -8.21 2.59
N PHE A 145 -3.77 -8.40 1.57
CA PHE A 145 -4.96 -7.58 1.38
C PHE A 145 -6.17 -8.42 1.02
N GLY A 146 -7.34 -7.97 1.47
CA GLY A 146 -8.63 -8.58 1.16
C GLY A 146 -9.53 -7.62 0.39
N THR A 147 -10.21 -8.13 -0.63
CA THR A 147 -11.07 -7.34 -1.52
C THR A 147 -12.56 -7.63 -1.31
N VAL A 148 -13.43 -6.79 -1.87
CA VAL A 148 -14.89 -6.97 -1.87
C VAL A 148 -15.31 -8.29 -2.53
N ASN A 149 -14.62 -8.72 -3.59
CA ASN A 149 -14.96 -9.94 -4.32
C ASN A 149 -14.37 -11.22 -3.69
N GLY A 150 -13.69 -11.10 -2.55
CA GLY A 150 -13.07 -12.23 -1.86
C GLY A 150 -11.69 -12.62 -2.40
N MET A 151 -11.10 -11.83 -3.31
CA MET A 151 -9.69 -11.97 -3.66
C MET A 151 -8.84 -11.68 -2.42
N ILE A 152 -7.83 -12.52 -2.20
CA ILE A 152 -6.77 -12.27 -1.23
C ILE A 152 -5.47 -12.14 -2.00
N GLY A 153 -4.79 -11.01 -1.85
CA GLY A 153 -3.51 -10.76 -2.49
C GLY A 153 -2.41 -10.45 -1.49
N LEU A 154 -1.20 -10.29 -2.01
CA LEU A 154 0.02 -10.00 -1.26
C LEU A 154 0.78 -8.86 -1.93
N VAL A 155 1.20 -7.87 -1.13
CA VAL A 155 2.16 -6.84 -1.50
C VAL A 155 3.47 -7.09 -0.76
N THR A 156 4.58 -7.03 -1.48
CA THR A 156 5.93 -7.21 -0.94
C THR A 156 6.90 -6.29 -1.69
N SER A 157 7.91 -5.78 -0.99
CA SER A 157 8.91 -4.90 -1.59
C SER A 157 10.01 -5.72 -2.23
N VAL A 158 10.57 -5.22 -3.33
CA VAL A 158 11.71 -5.83 -4.03
C VAL A 158 12.83 -4.83 -4.17
N SER A 159 14.08 -5.33 -4.24
CA SER A 159 15.21 -4.45 -4.58
C SER A 159 15.07 -3.90 -6.01
N GLU A 160 15.67 -2.75 -6.29
CA GLU A 160 15.69 -2.14 -7.63
C GLU A 160 16.22 -3.10 -8.72
N SER A 161 17.25 -3.88 -8.40
CA SER A 161 17.81 -4.88 -9.33
C SER A 161 16.78 -5.96 -9.72
N TRP A 162 16.01 -6.44 -8.74
CA TRP A 162 14.92 -7.39 -8.94
C TRP A 162 13.76 -6.75 -9.69
N TYR A 163 13.39 -5.52 -9.35
CA TYR A 163 12.36 -4.77 -10.07
C TYR A 163 12.69 -4.65 -11.56
N ASN A 164 13.90 -4.19 -11.91
CA ASN A 164 14.33 -4.02 -13.30
C ASN A 164 14.33 -5.36 -14.06
N LEU A 165 14.80 -6.44 -13.42
CA LEU A 165 14.76 -7.78 -14.00
C LEU A 165 13.32 -8.24 -14.26
N LEU A 166 12.44 -8.16 -13.25
CA LEU A 166 11.05 -8.59 -13.35
C LEU A 166 10.26 -7.75 -14.35
N LEU A 167 10.56 -6.46 -14.47
CA LEU A 167 9.96 -5.57 -15.45
C LEU A 167 10.37 -5.96 -16.88
N ASP A 168 11.64 -6.27 -17.13
CA ASP A 168 12.09 -6.78 -18.44
C ASP A 168 11.44 -8.13 -18.77
N VAL A 169 11.36 -9.03 -17.77
CA VAL A 169 10.67 -10.33 -17.91
C VAL A 169 9.19 -10.12 -18.25
N GLN A 170 8.48 -9.25 -17.53
CA GLN A 170 7.08 -8.90 -17.81
C GLN A 170 6.90 -8.39 -19.25
N ASN A 171 7.78 -7.50 -19.70
CA ASN A 171 7.74 -6.94 -21.06
C ASN A 171 8.00 -8.00 -22.14
N ARG A 172 8.85 -8.97 -21.89
CA ARG A 172 9.10 -10.09 -22.80
C ARG A 172 7.95 -11.09 -22.81
N LEU A 173 7.41 -11.43 -21.64
CA LEU A 173 6.27 -12.33 -21.50
C LEU A 173 5.04 -11.79 -22.24
N ASN A 174 4.79 -10.48 -22.15
CA ASN A 174 3.71 -9.81 -22.89
C ASN A 174 3.79 -9.95 -24.42
N LYS A 175 4.95 -10.29 -24.98
CA LYS A 175 5.12 -10.52 -26.43
C LYS A 175 4.83 -11.95 -26.85
N VAL A 176 4.92 -12.90 -25.93
CA VAL A 176 4.79 -14.34 -26.22
C VAL A 176 3.47 -14.91 -25.68
N ILE A 177 2.99 -14.40 -24.54
CA ILE A 177 1.69 -14.78 -23.97
C ILE A 177 0.61 -13.99 -24.70
N LYS A 178 -0.24 -14.70 -25.43
CA LYS A 178 -1.42 -14.10 -26.06
C LYS A 178 -2.43 -13.76 -24.98
N SER A 179 -2.78 -12.49 -24.88
CA SER A 179 -3.91 -12.08 -24.05
C SER A 179 -5.19 -12.71 -24.58
N ILE A 180 -6.10 -13.07 -23.67
CA ILE A 180 -7.42 -13.53 -24.06
C ILE A 180 -8.23 -12.29 -24.41
N ASP A 181 -8.48 -12.15 -25.71
CA ASP A 181 -9.28 -11.07 -26.26
C ASP A 181 -10.75 -11.49 -26.21
N ASP A 182 -11.56 -10.80 -25.40
CA ASP A 182 -13.01 -10.94 -25.38
C ASP A 182 -13.71 -9.93 -26.32
N GLY A 183 -12.93 -9.22 -27.14
CA GLY A 183 -13.42 -8.24 -28.09
C GLY A 183 -13.74 -6.87 -27.47
N SER A 184 -13.46 -6.67 -26.18
CA SER A 184 -13.67 -5.38 -25.49
C SER A 184 -12.49 -4.41 -25.64
N GLY A 185 -11.32 -4.90 -26.09
CA GLY A 185 -10.07 -4.11 -26.16
C GLY A 185 -9.45 -3.80 -24.80
N MET A 186 -10.04 -4.25 -23.70
CA MET A 186 -9.47 -4.18 -22.35
C MET A 186 -8.79 -5.51 -21.99
N LYS A 187 -7.57 -5.44 -21.45
CA LYS A 187 -6.92 -6.61 -20.85
C LYS A 187 -7.69 -6.98 -19.58
N ARG A 188 -8.38 -8.13 -19.59
CA ARG A 188 -9.08 -8.64 -18.40
C ARG A 188 -8.14 -9.44 -17.49
N GLU A 189 -8.55 -9.58 -16.23
CA GLU A 189 -7.90 -10.48 -15.28
C GLU A 189 -7.80 -11.91 -15.83
N THR A 190 -6.64 -12.52 -15.66
CA THR A 190 -6.37 -13.89 -16.10
C THR A 190 -7.03 -14.85 -15.12
N THR A 191 -7.94 -15.71 -15.60
CA THR A 191 -8.59 -16.69 -14.73
C THR A 191 -7.69 -17.90 -14.47
N VAL A 192 -8.02 -18.71 -13.45
CA VAL A 192 -7.28 -19.96 -13.15
C VAL A 192 -7.25 -20.90 -14.37
N ASP A 193 -8.35 -20.96 -15.12
CA ASP A 193 -8.44 -21.76 -16.35
C ASP A 193 -7.50 -21.27 -17.46
N ASP A 194 -7.21 -19.96 -17.47
CA ASP A 194 -6.32 -19.34 -18.45
C ASP A 194 -4.84 -19.61 -18.10
N LEU A 195 -4.49 -19.60 -16.80
CA LEU A 195 -3.19 -20.05 -16.32
C LEU A 195 -2.95 -21.53 -16.61
N ILE A 196 -3.97 -22.38 -16.39
CA ILE A 196 -3.90 -23.81 -16.72
C ILE A 196 -3.62 -24.00 -18.21
N LYS A 197 -4.34 -23.29 -19.09
CA LYS A 197 -4.10 -23.34 -20.54
C LYS A 197 -2.69 -22.90 -20.93
N ILE A 198 -2.17 -21.83 -20.35
CA ILE A 198 -0.81 -21.34 -20.63
C ILE A 198 0.23 -22.38 -20.19
N VAL A 199 0.07 -22.98 -19.01
CA VAL A 199 0.97 -24.03 -18.51
C VAL A 199 0.87 -25.30 -19.36
N GLU A 200 -0.32 -25.70 -19.80
CA GLU A 200 -0.54 -26.81 -20.72
C GLU A 200 0.09 -26.57 -22.11
N GLU A 201 0.03 -25.34 -22.64
CA GLU A 201 0.69 -24.99 -23.90
C GLU A 201 2.22 -24.97 -23.76
N LEU A 202 2.75 -24.49 -22.63
CA LEU A 202 4.19 -24.49 -22.36
C LEU A 202 4.75 -25.90 -22.14
N THR A 203 3.96 -26.81 -21.57
CA THR A 203 4.36 -28.21 -21.35
C THR A 203 4.26 -29.07 -22.61
N ARG A 204 3.49 -28.66 -23.63
CA ARG A 204 3.45 -29.31 -24.96
C ARG A 204 4.65 -29.00 -25.86
N ILE A 205 5.56 -28.11 -25.45
CA ILE A 205 6.77 -27.76 -26.23
C ILE A 205 7.95 -28.71 -25.91
N HIS A 206 7.74 -29.76 -25.12
CA HIS A 206 8.65 -30.90 -24.96
C HIS A 206 7.97 -32.21 -25.37
#